data_AF-W9GVM8-F1
#
_entry.id   AF-W9GVM8-F1
#
_cell.length_a   1.000
_cell.length_b   1.000
_cell.length_c   1.000
_cell.angle_alpha   90.00
_cell.angle_beta   90.00
_cell.angle_gamma   90.00
#
_symmetry.space_group_name_H-M   'P 1'
#
loop_
_entity.id
_entity.type
_entity.pdbx_description
1 polymer ?
#
loop_
_entity_poly.entity_id
_entity_poly.type
_entity_poly.pdbx_seq_one_letter_code
_entity_poly.pdbx_strand_id
1 'polypeptide(L)'
;MIDRPSFKLSRRGYEPAEVDEFIEAQNRTLTAAKKDASERSVELTRLNAALADLRTQLSQQARTMVELKRSASVASAAPSYTDFGERIGKMLALAETEAAELRSKAQADADALRERATKAATELKASTTAYAAEARARADEDAARIIAQAQREAQQVVVEAQGVAAAHRQEAAAEYEAQRAKASSATAELETSLAERRERAAQEFAARRETEEAALIEIAERAKQLAARSEHETTEARHRAKALLEKAQAEADEIVSEARDHASRVREESDRELAAAMAQRDSISAQLTNLRQMLASLGTGIVPEETPAPQQQRGSGAPGGPAQGQQARQAPQGGRPGAAQPASGQEGARPQGSGQPGPGQQASGQQGSGQQGSGQQGSTPQGSRPQRAGQDGGGAQPAGQQRPGPAAAEEKPAGKGGQQEQPQQGEGKARQTGSKASANQR
;
A
#
# COMPACT_ATOMS: atom_id res chain seq x y z
N MET A 1 -33.95 -8.06 -46.77
CA MET A 1 -32.97 -9.14 -46.51
C MET A 1 -31.59 -8.53 -46.68
N ILE A 2 -30.94 -8.16 -45.58
CA ILE A 2 -29.63 -7.49 -45.60
C ILE A 2 -28.57 -8.57 -45.42
N ASP A 3 -27.71 -8.69 -46.42
CA ASP A 3 -26.57 -9.60 -46.36
C ASP A 3 -25.57 -9.06 -45.32
N ARG A 4 -25.27 -9.86 -44.30
CA ARG A 4 -24.38 -9.45 -43.19
C ARG A 4 -22.94 -9.80 -43.58
N PRO A 5 -22.06 -8.83 -43.88
CA PRO A 5 -20.68 -9.12 -44.26
C PRO A 5 -19.93 -9.80 -43.10
N SER A 6 -19.31 -10.94 -43.40
CA SER A 6 -18.51 -11.70 -42.44
C SER A 6 -17.01 -11.37 -42.58
N PHE A 7 -16.52 -10.46 -41.75
CA PHE A 7 -15.09 -10.14 -41.67
C PHE A 7 -14.33 -11.14 -40.80
N LYS A 8 -13.08 -11.45 -41.14
CA LYS A 8 -12.20 -12.28 -40.30
C LYS A 8 -11.88 -11.59 -38.97
N LEU A 9 -11.77 -12.36 -37.90
CA LEU A 9 -11.26 -11.87 -36.62
C LEU A 9 -9.73 -11.97 -36.56
N SER A 10 -9.09 -10.83 -36.30
CA SER A 10 -7.70 -10.71 -35.86
C SER A 10 -7.65 -10.53 -34.33
N ARG A 11 -6.45 -10.49 -33.75
CA ARG A 11 -6.18 -10.65 -32.30
C ARG A 11 -6.83 -9.62 -31.36
N ARG A 12 -7.48 -8.56 -31.89
CA ARG A 12 -8.21 -7.52 -31.12
C ARG A 12 -9.46 -6.97 -31.83
N GLY A 13 -10.02 -7.67 -32.82
CA GLY A 13 -11.20 -7.19 -33.57
C GLY A 13 -11.24 -7.76 -34.99
N TYR A 14 -11.98 -7.13 -35.90
CA TYR A 14 -11.99 -7.50 -37.31
C TYR A 14 -10.65 -7.14 -38.01
N GLU A 15 -10.33 -7.85 -39.09
CA GLU A 15 -9.17 -7.58 -39.95
C GLU A 15 -9.35 -6.23 -40.68
N PRO A 16 -8.53 -5.18 -40.40
CA PRO A 16 -8.79 -3.84 -40.90
C PRO A 16 -8.89 -3.74 -42.42
N ALA A 17 -8.03 -4.47 -43.15
CA ALA A 17 -8.01 -4.43 -44.61
C ALA A 17 -9.34 -4.89 -45.26
N GLU A 18 -10.03 -5.89 -44.69
CA GLU A 18 -11.34 -6.32 -45.21
C GLU A 18 -12.44 -5.30 -44.90
N VAL A 19 -12.34 -4.63 -43.75
CA VAL A 19 -13.28 -3.57 -43.35
C VAL A 19 -13.08 -2.34 -44.21
N ASP A 20 -11.85 -1.94 -44.48
CA ASP A 20 -11.50 -0.82 -45.35
C ASP A 20 -11.91 -1.09 -46.82
N GLU A 21 -11.65 -2.29 -47.35
CA GLU A 21 -12.10 -2.70 -48.70
C GLU A 21 -13.63 -2.71 -48.81
N PHE A 22 -14.35 -3.21 -47.79
CA PHE A 22 -15.81 -3.18 -47.74
C PHE A 22 -16.36 -1.74 -47.65
N ILE A 23 -15.72 -0.88 -46.86
CA ILE A 23 -16.08 0.56 -46.76
C ILE A 23 -15.83 1.25 -48.11
N GLU A 24 -14.75 0.94 -48.82
CA GLU A 24 -14.54 1.41 -50.19
C GLU A 24 -15.62 0.90 -51.16
N ALA A 25 -15.97 -0.38 -51.12
CA ALA A 25 -17.02 -0.96 -51.96
C ALA A 25 -18.41 -0.32 -51.70
N GLN A 26 -18.75 -0.10 -50.43
CA GLN A 26 -19.92 0.68 -50.00
C GLN A 26 -19.87 2.11 -50.57
N ASN A 27 -18.76 2.84 -50.38
CA ASN A 27 -18.62 4.21 -50.85
C ASN A 27 -18.67 4.34 -52.37
N ARG A 28 -18.09 3.40 -53.13
CA ARG A 28 -18.19 3.30 -54.59
C ARG A 28 -19.65 3.11 -55.01
N THR A 29 -20.36 2.17 -54.38
CA THR A 29 -21.79 1.89 -54.65
C THR A 29 -22.70 3.09 -54.33
N LEU A 30 -22.47 3.74 -53.19
CA LEU A 30 -23.20 4.93 -52.74
C LEU A 30 -22.94 6.12 -53.69
N THR A 31 -21.71 6.26 -54.18
CA THR A 31 -21.35 7.29 -55.18
C THR A 31 -22.00 7.02 -56.54
N ALA A 32 -22.04 5.76 -57.00
CA ALA A 32 -22.78 5.38 -58.20
C ALA A 32 -24.29 5.67 -58.06
N ALA A 33 -24.91 5.25 -56.96
CA ALA A 33 -26.33 5.52 -56.69
C ALA A 33 -26.67 7.02 -56.63
N LYS A 34 -25.76 7.86 -56.10
CA LYS A 34 -25.87 9.33 -56.16
C LYS A 34 -25.77 9.87 -57.58
N LYS A 35 -24.86 9.35 -58.40
CA LYS A 35 -24.70 9.72 -59.82
C LYS A 35 -25.98 9.38 -60.60
N ASP A 36 -26.45 8.14 -60.52
CA ASP A 36 -27.73 7.68 -61.09
C ASP A 36 -28.91 8.58 -60.70
N ALA A 37 -29.02 8.93 -59.40
CA ALA A 37 -30.08 9.81 -58.92
C ALA A 37 -29.97 11.23 -59.49
N SER A 38 -28.75 11.75 -59.68
CA SER A 38 -28.53 13.06 -60.32
C SER A 38 -28.84 13.04 -61.82
N GLU A 39 -28.51 11.96 -62.53
CA GLU A 39 -28.81 11.82 -63.96
C GLU A 39 -30.32 11.72 -64.19
N ARG A 40 -31.04 10.95 -63.37
CA ARG A 40 -32.51 10.88 -63.38
C ARG A 40 -33.16 12.21 -63.02
N SER A 41 -32.58 13.03 -62.14
CA SER A 41 -33.14 14.36 -61.82
C SER A 41 -32.97 15.36 -62.97
N VAL A 42 -31.85 15.29 -63.70
CA VAL A 42 -31.63 16.07 -64.94
C VAL A 42 -32.59 15.61 -66.04
N GLU A 43 -32.79 14.30 -66.21
CA GLU A 43 -33.75 13.75 -67.17
C GLU A 43 -35.19 14.19 -66.88
N LEU A 44 -35.65 14.09 -65.62
CA LEU A 44 -36.95 14.59 -65.18
C LEU A 44 -37.09 16.11 -65.41
N THR A 45 -36.03 16.88 -65.20
CA THR A 45 -36.03 18.33 -65.47
C THR A 45 -36.18 18.60 -66.97
N ARG A 46 -35.46 17.84 -67.82
CA ARG A 46 -35.53 17.94 -69.28
C ARG A 46 -36.89 17.53 -69.85
N LEU A 47 -37.51 16.48 -69.30
CA LEU A 47 -38.86 16.05 -69.65
C LEU A 47 -39.92 17.10 -69.26
N ASN A 48 -39.78 17.72 -68.08
CA ASN A 48 -40.67 18.80 -67.67
C ASN A 48 -40.53 20.05 -68.56
N ALA A 49 -39.31 20.40 -69.00
CA ALA A 49 -39.08 21.46 -69.97
C ALA A 49 -39.75 21.16 -71.32
N ALA A 50 -39.55 19.95 -71.87
CA ALA A 50 -40.18 19.52 -73.11
C ALA A 50 -41.73 19.53 -73.03
N LEU A 51 -42.30 19.17 -71.87
CA LEU A 51 -43.74 19.29 -71.63
C LEU A 51 -44.23 20.74 -71.53
N ALA A 52 -43.39 21.68 -71.08
CA ALA A 52 -43.71 23.12 -71.09
C ALA A 52 -43.64 23.71 -72.50
N ASP A 53 -42.64 23.33 -73.30
CA ASP A 53 -42.53 23.72 -74.70
C ASP A 53 -43.70 23.18 -75.53
N LEU A 54 -44.05 21.90 -75.38
CA LEU A 54 -45.18 21.30 -76.10
C LEU A 54 -46.53 21.94 -75.73
N ARG A 55 -46.73 22.30 -74.46
CA ARG A 55 -47.90 23.11 -74.02
C ARG A 55 -47.90 24.49 -74.65
N THR A 56 -46.73 25.13 -74.77
CA THR A 56 -46.58 26.44 -75.39
C THR A 56 -46.90 26.37 -76.89
N GLN A 57 -46.39 25.36 -77.60
CA GLN A 57 -46.71 25.08 -79.00
C GLN A 57 -48.21 24.81 -79.21
N LEU A 58 -48.85 24.00 -78.35
CA LEU A 58 -50.30 23.79 -78.38
C LEU A 58 -51.07 25.11 -78.16
N SER A 59 -50.61 25.98 -77.27
CA SER A 59 -51.24 27.29 -77.05
C SER A 59 -51.07 28.23 -78.25
N GLN A 60 -49.94 28.15 -78.96
CA GLN A 60 -49.68 28.91 -80.17
C GLN A 60 -50.54 28.38 -81.34
N GLN A 61 -50.64 27.06 -81.52
CA GLN A 61 -51.53 26.43 -82.50
C GLN A 61 -53.00 26.73 -82.23
N ALA A 62 -53.43 26.76 -80.96
CA ALA A 62 -54.78 27.18 -80.60
C ALA A 62 -55.03 28.66 -80.95
N ARG A 63 -54.04 29.54 -80.72
CA ARG A 63 -54.12 30.96 -81.12
C ARG A 63 -54.16 31.13 -82.64
N THR A 64 -53.30 30.46 -83.40
CA THR A 64 -53.33 30.55 -84.88
C THR A 64 -54.61 29.94 -85.44
N MET A 65 -55.15 28.86 -84.85
CA MET A 65 -56.47 28.32 -85.20
C MET A 65 -57.62 29.31 -84.92
N VAL A 66 -57.55 30.09 -83.84
CA VAL A 66 -58.52 31.17 -83.55
C VAL A 66 -58.34 32.33 -84.53
N GLU A 67 -57.11 32.74 -84.84
CA GLU A 67 -56.83 33.84 -85.77
C GLU A 67 -57.18 33.47 -87.23
N LEU A 68 -56.95 32.22 -87.63
CA LEU A 68 -57.40 31.65 -88.91
C LEU A 68 -58.94 31.58 -88.97
N LYS A 69 -59.61 31.14 -87.90
CA LYS A 69 -61.08 31.21 -87.82
C LYS A 69 -61.60 32.64 -87.87
N ARG A 70 -60.91 33.59 -87.23
CA ARG A 70 -61.29 35.01 -87.21
C ARG A 70 -61.14 35.65 -88.59
N SER A 71 -59.97 35.51 -89.21
CA SER A 71 -59.72 36.00 -90.57
C SER A 71 -60.64 35.33 -91.59
N ALA A 72 -60.87 34.01 -91.48
CA ALA A 72 -61.89 33.32 -92.27
C ALA A 72 -63.30 33.87 -92.02
N SER A 73 -63.68 34.20 -90.77
CA SER A 73 -65.00 34.79 -90.47
C SER A 73 -65.18 36.22 -90.98
N VAL A 74 -64.10 36.99 -91.06
CA VAL A 74 -64.09 38.34 -91.66
C VAL A 74 -64.12 38.24 -93.20
N ALA A 75 -63.52 37.21 -93.78
CA ALA A 75 -63.67 36.87 -95.19
C ALA A 75 -65.04 36.22 -95.51
N SER A 76 -65.70 35.60 -94.54
CA SER A 76 -67.01 34.94 -94.70
C SER A 76 -68.19 35.87 -94.43
N ALA A 77 -68.09 37.13 -94.89
CA ALA A 77 -69.26 37.85 -95.36
C ALA A 77 -69.77 37.16 -96.64
N ALA A 78 -70.32 35.95 -96.48
CA ALA A 78 -70.51 35.00 -97.56
C ALA A 78 -71.52 35.52 -98.60
N PRO A 79 -71.14 35.61 -99.89
CA PRO A 79 -72.11 35.73 -100.95
C PRO A 79 -73.06 34.53 -100.88
N SER A 80 -74.37 34.76 -100.91
CA SER A 80 -75.34 33.68 -101.05
C SER A 80 -75.11 32.98 -102.39
N TYR A 81 -74.74 31.70 -102.37
CA TYR A 81 -74.26 30.94 -103.54
C TYR A 81 -75.32 30.63 -104.63
N THR A 82 -76.38 31.43 -104.74
CA THR A 82 -77.37 31.37 -105.82
C THR A 82 -76.79 31.67 -107.20
N ASP A 83 -75.78 32.55 -107.28
CA ASP A 83 -75.29 33.08 -108.57
C ASP A 83 -74.36 32.12 -109.33
N PHE A 84 -73.83 31.09 -108.67
CA PHE A 84 -72.96 30.07 -109.31
C PHE A 84 -73.73 28.87 -109.90
N GLY A 85 -75.06 28.92 -109.89
CA GLY A 85 -75.92 27.87 -110.42
C GLY A 85 -76.13 26.70 -109.47
N GLU A 86 -77.35 26.16 -109.49
CA GLU A 86 -77.88 25.22 -108.49
C GLU A 86 -76.99 23.99 -108.23
N ARG A 87 -76.30 23.49 -109.27
CA ARG A 87 -75.40 22.32 -109.18
C ARG A 87 -74.14 22.61 -108.36
N ILE A 88 -73.57 23.81 -108.43
CA ILE A 88 -72.35 24.16 -107.67
C ILE A 88 -72.70 24.41 -106.20
N GLY A 89 -73.80 25.11 -105.93
CA GLY A 89 -74.32 25.29 -104.57
C GLY A 89 -74.57 23.97 -103.83
N LYS A 90 -75.14 22.97 -104.51
CA LYS A 90 -75.34 21.62 -103.96
C LYS A 90 -74.02 20.90 -103.62
N MET A 91 -72.98 21.04 -104.44
CA MET A 91 -71.67 20.42 -104.14
C MET A 91 -70.94 21.12 -102.99
N LEU A 92 -71.05 22.45 -102.88
CA LEU A 92 -70.51 23.20 -101.74
C LEU A 92 -71.24 22.88 -100.42
N ALA A 93 -72.56 22.74 -100.45
CA ALA A 93 -73.35 22.34 -99.28
C ALA A 93 -73.04 20.90 -98.81
N LEU A 94 -72.77 19.99 -99.75
CA LEU A 94 -72.29 18.64 -99.43
C LEU A 94 -70.89 18.70 -98.80
N ALA A 95 -69.97 19.49 -99.36
CA ALA A 95 -68.61 19.63 -98.85
C ALA A 95 -68.55 20.27 -97.44
N GLU A 96 -69.38 21.26 -97.13
CA GLU A 96 -69.45 21.82 -95.76
C GLU A 96 -70.04 20.81 -94.77
N THR A 97 -71.04 20.01 -95.20
CA THR A 97 -71.58 18.89 -94.41
C THR A 97 -70.51 17.83 -94.12
N GLU A 98 -69.76 17.41 -95.14
CA GLU A 98 -68.66 16.45 -95.00
C GLU A 98 -67.53 17.01 -94.12
N ALA A 99 -67.18 18.29 -94.28
CA ALA A 99 -66.23 18.98 -93.42
C ALA A 99 -66.73 19.11 -91.97
N ALA A 100 -68.04 19.26 -91.74
CA ALA A 100 -68.63 19.24 -90.40
C ALA A 100 -68.56 17.84 -89.77
N GLU A 101 -68.87 16.79 -90.53
CA GLU A 101 -68.69 15.41 -90.09
C GLU A 101 -67.23 15.07 -89.77
N LEU A 102 -66.29 15.45 -90.63
CA LEU A 102 -64.85 15.22 -90.41
C LEU A 102 -64.34 15.96 -89.16
N ARG A 103 -64.78 17.21 -88.93
CA ARG A 103 -64.50 17.94 -87.68
C ARG A 103 -65.10 17.23 -86.46
N SER A 104 -66.32 16.71 -86.56
CA SER A 104 -66.98 15.97 -85.47
C SER A 104 -66.28 14.65 -85.14
N LYS A 105 -65.90 13.87 -86.18
CA LYS A 105 -65.16 12.60 -86.05
C LYS A 105 -63.79 12.84 -85.40
N ALA A 106 -63.01 13.79 -85.92
CA ALA A 106 -61.71 14.16 -85.37
C ALA A 106 -61.78 14.69 -83.92
N GLN A 107 -62.85 15.40 -83.55
CA GLN A 107 -63.07 15.83 -82.17
C GLN A 107 -63.37 14.65 -81.24
N ALA A 108 -64.24 13.72 -81.66
CA ALA A 108 -64.55 12.50 -80.92
C ALA A 108 -63.31 11.60 -80.74
N ASP A 109 -62.49 11.43 -81.78
CA ASP A 109 -61.22 10.68 -81.71
C ASP A 109 -60.23 11.33 -80.75
N ALA A 110 -60.14 12.67 -80.76
CA ALA A 110 -59.28 13.42 -79.85
C ALA A 110 -59.73 13.29 -78.38
N ASP A 111 -61.04 13.29 -78.11
CA ASP A 111 -61.57 13.09 -76.76
C ASP A 111 -61.44 11.64 -76.29
N ALA A 112 -61.68 10.65 -77.16
CA ALA A 112 -61.42 9.25 -76.87
C ALA A 112 -59.92 8.95 -76.67
N LEU A 113 -59.02 9.72 -77.28
CA LEU A 113 -57.57 9.64 -77.00
C LEU A 113 -57.22 10.30 -75.66
N ARG A 114 -57.81 11.46 -75.33
CA ARG A 114 -57.66 12.12 -74.02
C ARG A 114 -58.12 11.21 -72.88
N GLU A 115 -59.28 10.57 -73.02
CA GLU A 115 -59.83 9.67 -71.99
C GLU A 115 -58.95 8.43 -71.76
N ARG A 116 -58.41 7.83 -72.84
CA ARG A 116 -57.44 6.73 -72.72
C ARG A 116 -56.13 7.19 -72.05
N ALA A 117 -55.63 8.36 -72.42
CA ALA A 117 -54.41 8.92 -71.83
C ALA A 117 -54.58 9.28 -70.34
N THR A 118 -55.73 9.82 -69.93
CA THR A 118 -56.00 10.13 -68.51
C THR A 118 -56.19 8.86 -67.68
N LYS A 119 -56.92 7.85 -68.18
CA LYS A 119 -57.04 6.53 -67.52
C LYS A 119 -55.67 5.89 -67.28
N ALA A 120 -54.87 5.73 -68.33
CA ALA A 120 -53.52 5.18 -68.23
C ALA A 120 -52.62 5.97 -67.26
N ALA A 121 -52.70 7.31 -67.26
CA ALA A 121 -51.97 8.15 -66.32
C ALA A 121 -52.45 7.96 -64.86
N THR A 122 -53.74 7.76 -64.62
CA THR A 122 -54.26 7.48 -63.27
C THR A 122 -53.89 6.07 -62.78
N GLU A 123 -53.92 5.07 -63.65
CA GLU A 123 -53.51 3.69 -63.35
C GLU A 123 -52.01 3.61 -63.05
N LEU A 124 -51.17 4.26 -63.86
CA LEU A 124 -49.73 4.37 -63.62
C LEU A 124 -49.43 5.12 -62.31
N LYS A 125 -50.17 6.20 -62.01
CA LYS A 125 -50.02 6.92 -60.73
C LYS A 125 -50.44 6.05 -59.54
N ALA A 126 -51.54 5.30 -59.64
CA ALA A 126 -52.02 4.43 -58.57
C ALA A 126 -51.02 3.30 -58.27
N SER A 127 -50.59 2.57 -59.31
CA SER A 127 -49.62 1.48 -59.21
C SER A 127 -48.25 1.94 -58.69
N THR A 128 -47.70 3.04 -59.19
CA THR A 128 -46.43 3.60 -58.67
C THR A 128 -46.55 4.10 -57.23
N THR A 129 -47.69 4.65 -56.83
CA THR A 129 -47.95 5.05 -55.43
C THR A 129 -48.04 3.83 -54.52
N ALA A 130 -48.73 2.75 -54.95
CA ALA A 130 -48.83 1.51 -54.19
C ALA A 130 -47.46 0.84 -54.02
N TYR A 131 -46.68 0.71 -55.10
CA TYR A 131 -45.32 0.17 -55.04
C TYR A 131 -44.39 1.01 -54.14
N ALA A 132 -44.49 2.34 -54.20
CA ALA A 132 -43.71 3.22 -53.32
C ALA A 132 -44.12 3.10 -51.83
N ALA A 133 -45.40 2.81 -51.54
CA ALA A 133 -45.87 2.54 -50.19
C ALA A 133 -45.39 1.16 -49.68
N GLU A 134 -45.46 0.12 -50.51
CA GLU A 134 -44.98 -1.22 -50.18
C GLU A 134 -43.45 -1.24 -49.96
N ALA A 135 -42.69 -0.56 -50.81
CA ALA A 135 -41.24 -0.43 -50.68
C ALA A 135 -40.83 0.28 -49.38
N ARG A 136 -41.63 1.27 -48.92
CA ARG A 136 -41.44 1.92 -47.60
C ARG A 136 -41.75 0.95 -46.47
N ALA A 137 -42.93 0.32 -46.48
CA ALA A 137 -43.31 -0.64 -45.44
C ALA A 137 -42.28 -1.78 -45.26
N ARG A 138 -41.76 -2.32 -46.37
CA ARG A 138 -40.66 -3.32 -46.37
C ARG A 138 -39.36 -2.77 -45.77
N ALA A 139 -39.02 -1.51 -46.04
CA ALA A 139 -37.83 -0.86 -45.49
C ALA A 139 -38.00 -0.53 -43.99
N ASP A 140 -39.18 -0.08 -43.57
CA ASP A 140 -39.53 0.19 -42.17
C ASP A 140 -39.53 -1.11 -41.34
N GLU A 141 -40.03 -2.23 -41.91
CA GLU A 141 -39.94 -3.56 -41.31
C GLU A 141 -38.49 -4.04 -41.15
N ASP A 142 -37.68 -4.00 -42.22
CA ASP A 142 -36.27 -4.42 -42.12
C ASP A 142 -35.49 -3.49 -41.15
N ALA A 143 -35.76 -2.19 -41.12
CA ALA A 143 -35.18 -1.27 -40.14
C ALA A 143 -35.57 -1.62 -38.69
N ALA A 144 -36.85 -1.91 -38.43
CA ALA A 144 -37.32 -2.33 -37.11
C ALA A 144 -36.67 -3.65 -36.67
N ARG A 145 -36.50 -4.61 -37.59
CA ARG A 145 -35.80 -5.89 -37.35
C ARG A 145 -34.32 -5.67 -36.99
N ILE A 146 -33.61 -4.80 -37.70
CA ILE A 146 -32.22 -4.42 -37.40
C ILE A 146 -32.13 -3.80 -36.01
N ILE A 147 -32.96 -2.80 -35.70
CA ILE A 147 -32.93 -2.09 -34.40
C ILE A 147 -33.21 -3.07 -33.25
N ALA A 148 -34.24 -3.90 -33.37
CA ALA A 148 -34.56 -4.91 -32.36
C ALA A 148 -33.44 -5.96 -32.21
N GLN A 149 -32.72 -6.30 -33.28
CA GLN A 149 -31.56 -7.19 -33.22
C GLN A 149 -30.36 -6.51 -32.54
N ALA A 150 -30.00 -5.30 -32.94
CA ALA A 150 -28.92 -4.53 -32.33
C ALA A 150 -29.17 -4.26 -30.84
N GLN A 151 -30.42 -4.05 -30.43
CA GLN A 151 -30.80 -3.94 -29.01
C GLN A 151 -30.58 -5.25 -28.24
N ARG A 152 -30.91 -6.42 -28.81
CA ARG A 152 -30.61 -7.73 -28.19
C ARG A 152 -29.11 -8.00 -28.11
N GLU A 153 -28.39 -7.76 -29.21
CA GLU A 153 -26.93 -7.91 -29.29
C GLU A 153 -26.23 -7.00 -28.25
N ALA A 154 -26.68 -5.74 -28.09
CA ALA A 154 -26.17 -4.83 -27.07
C ALA A 154 -26.53 -5.23 -25.63
N GLN A 155 -27.76 -5.72 -25.38
CA GLN A 155 -28.17 -6.23 -24.07
C GLN A 155 -27.37 -7.46 -23.65
N GLN A 156 -27.09 -8.37 -24.60
CA GLN A 156 -26.23 -9.53 -24.36
C GLN A 156 -24.81 -9.10 -23.95
N VAL A 157 -24.19 -8.17 -24.69
CA VAL A 157 -22.85 -7.64 -24.34
C VAL A 157 -22.84 -6.99 -22.95
N VAL A 158 -23.91 -6.30 -22.55
CA VAL A 158 -24.03 -5.72 -21.20
C VAL A 158 -24.13 -6.82 -20.12
N VAL A 159 -24.91 -7.88 -20.35
CA VAL A 159 -25.03 -9.02 -19.42
C VAL A 159 -23.71 -9.80 -19.30
N GLU A 160 -23.03 -10.05 -20.42
CA GLU A 160 -21.72 -10.71 -20.45
C GLU A 160 -20.65 -9.87 -19.70
N ALA A 161 -20.58 -8.56 -19.96
CA ALA A 161 -19.68 -7.66 -19.26
C ALA A 161 -19.98 -7.57 -17.75
N GLN A 162 -21.26 -7.59 -17.35
CA GLN A 162 -21.66 -7.65 -15.94
C GLN A 162 -21.28 -8.99 -15.29
N GLY A 163 -21.38 -10.10 -16.02
CA GLY A 163 -20.94 -11.42 -15.57
C GLY A 163 -19.44 -11.49 -15.33
N VAL A 164 -18.64 -11.05 -16.31
CA VAL A 164 -17.16 -10.97 -16.18
C VAL A 164 -16.76 -10.03 -15.04
N ALA A 165 -17.39 -8.87 -14.90
CA ALA A 165 -17.15 -7.96 -13.79
C ALA A 165 -17.61 -8.51 -12.42
N ALA A 166 -18.58 -9.42 -12.38
CA ALA A 166 -18.95 -10.13 -11.16
C ALA A 166 -17.91 -11.20 -10.81
N ALA A 167 -17.48 -12.01 -11.78
CA ALA A 167 -16.44 -13.02 -11.60
C ALA A 167 -15.13 -12.42 -11.07
N HIS A 168 -14.59 -11.37 -11.72
CA HIS A 168 -13.37 -10.70 -11.26
C HIS A 168 -13.49 -10.08 -9.86
N ARG A 169 -14.69 -9.66 -9.43
CA ARG A 169 -14.91 -9.20 -8.03
C ARG A 169 -14.95 -10.35 -7.04
N GLN A 170 -15.44 -11.52 -7.43
CA GLN A 170 -15.41 -12.73 -6.59
C GLN A 170 -13.98 -13.29 -6.48
N GLU A 171 -13.23 -13.32 -7.59
CA GLU A 171 -11.81 -13.69 -7.62
C GLU A 171 -10.98 -12.78 -6.71
N ALA A 172 -11.08 -11.45 -6.89
CA ALA A 172 -10.34 -10.48 -6.07
C ALA A 172 -10.75 -10.52 -4.58
N ALA A 173 -12.02 -10.79 -4.26
CA ALA A 173 -12.48 -10.98 -2.89
C ALA A 173 -11.89 -12.25 -2.27
N ALA A 174 -11.91 -13.37 -2.99
CA ALA A 174 -11.34 -14.63 -2.52
C ALA A 174 -9.81 -14.55 -2.33
N GLU A 175 -9.09 -13.86 -3.23
CA GLU A 175 -7.66 -13.57 -3.05
C GLU A 175 -7.40 -12.69 -1.81
N TYR A 176 -8.20 -11.65 -1.60
CA TYR A 176 -8.07 -10.79 -0.42
C TYR A 176 -8.36 -11.53 0.89
N GLU A 177 -9.40 -12.37 0.93
CA GLU A 177 -9.72 -13.22 2.08
C GLU A 177 -8.63 -14.26 2.35
N ALA A 178 -8.08 -14.90 1.31
CA ALA A 178 -6.96 -15.83 1.44
C ALA A 178 -5.67 -15.12 1.95
N GLN A 179 -5.37 -13.92 1.46
CA GLN A 179 -4.26 -13.10 1.95
C GLN A 179 -4.46 -12.70 3.41
N ARG A 180 -5.68 -12.29 3.79
CA ARG A 180 -6.04 -11.94 5.17
C ARG A 180 -5.94 -13.15 6.12
N ALA A 181 -6.41 -14.31 5.69
CA ALA A 181 -6.30 -15.56 6.46
C ALA A 181 -4.83 -15.95 6.66
N LYS A 182 -4.00 -15.89 5.61
CA LYS A 182 -2.57 -16.16 5.67
C LYS A 182 -1.80 -15.17 6.54
N ALA A 183 -2.16 -13.89 6.51
CA ALA A 183 -1.59 -12.89 7.41
C ALA A 183 -1.95 -13.20 8.88
N SER A 184 -3.21 -13.60 9.15
CA SER A 184 -3.65 -13.99 10.48
C SER A 184 -2.98 -15.26 11.00
N SER A 185 -2.74 -16.27 10.15
CA SER A 185 -2.03 -17.48 10.56
C SER A 185 -0.57 -17.17 10.87
N ALA A 186 0.11 -16.43 10.00
CA ALA A 186 1.49 -16.00 10.21
C ALA A 186 1.66 -15.17 11.51
N THR A 187 0.67 -14.35 11.88
CA THR A 187 0.68 -13.64 13.18
C THR A 187 0.56 -14.63 14.35
N ALA A 188 -0.38 -15.59 14.31
CA ALA A 188 -0.53 -16.59 15.37
C ALA A 188 0.68 -17.54 15.49
N GLU A 189 1.29 -17.91 14.36
CA GLU A 189 2.54 -18.68 14.28
C GLU A 189 3.70 -17.90 14.92
N LEU A 190 3.83 -16.60 14.63
CA LEU A 190 4.83 -15.73 15.25
C LEU A 190 4.60 -15.57 16.75
N GLU A 191 3.37 -15.32 17.21
CA GLU A 191 3.01 -15.24 18.63
C GLU A 191 3.34 -16.54 19.37
N THR A 192 3.02 -17.69 18.78
CA THR A 192 3.37 -19.02 19.31
C THR A 192 4.89 -19.18 19.41
N SER A 193 5.63 -18.86 18.36
CA SER A 193 7.10 -18.96 18.36
C SER A 193 7.78 -18.02 19.38
N LEU A 194 7.16 -16.86 19.67
CA LEU A 194 7.62 -15.93 20.70
C LEU A 194 7.26 -16.41 22.11
N ALA A 195 6.11 -17.05 22.30
CA ALA A 195 5.75 -17.72 23.54
C ALA A 195 6.72 -18.87 23.86
N GLU A 196 6.97 -19.77 22.91
CA GLU A 196 7.96 -20.86 23.08
C GLU A 196 9.38 -20.37 23.37
N ARG A 197 9.77 -19.21 22.80
CA ARG A 197 11.09 -18.61 23.05
C ARG A 197 11.17 -17.98 24.43
N ARG A 198 10.09 -17.35 24.90
CA ARG A 198 9.97 -16.82 26.27
C ARG A 198 9.99 -17.95 27.29
N GLU A 199 9.26 -19.02 27.04
CA GLU A 199 9.20 -20.21 27.90
C GLU A 199 10.57 -20.90 27.99
N ARG A 200 11.23 -21.17 26.86
CA ARG A 200 12.60 -21.72 26.84
C ARG A 200 13.59 -20.82 27.58
N ALA A 201 13.53 -19.50 27.38
CA ALA A 201 14.38 -18.56 28.11
C ALA A 201 14.10 -18.57 29.62
N ALA A 202 12.83 -18.63 30.03
CA ALA A 202 12.44 -18.73 31.44
C ALA A 202 12.93 -20.03 32.08
N GLN A 203 12.83 -21.16 31.38
CA GLN A 203 13.37 -22.45 31.81
C GLN A 203 14.91 -22.41 31.93
N GLU A 204 15.61 -21.83 30.95
CA GLU A 204 17.07 -21.63 31.03
C GLU A 204 17.47 -20.73 32.21
N PHE A 205 16.74 -19.63 32.48
CA PHE A 205 17.01 -18.77 33.62
C PHE A 205 16.72 -19.47 34.95
N ALA A 206 15.63 -20.25 35.05
CA ALA A 206 15.29 -21.02 36.24
C ALA A 206 16.36 -22.09 36.54
N ALA A 207 16.80 -22.85 35.53
CA ALA A 207 17.86 -23.84 35.69
C ALA A 207 19.20 -23.21 36.10
N ARG A 208 19.57 -22.06 35.52
CA ARG A 208 20.77 -21.31 35.95
C ARG A 208 20.64 -20.86 37.40
N ARG A 209 19.50 -20.30 37.79
CA ARG A 209 19.21 -19.91 39.19
C ARG A 209 19.31 -21.07 40.16
N GLU A 210 18.77 -22.23 39.82
CA GLU A 210 18.90 -23.44 40.63
C GLU A 210 20.37 -23.85 40.80
N THR A 211 21.19 -23.80 39.75
CA THR A 211 22.63 -24.09 39.85
C THR A 211 23.42 -23.03 40.64
N GLU A 212 23.06 -21.74 40.53
CA GLU A 212 23.66 -20.65 41.30
C GLU A 212 23.30 -20.77 42.79
N GLU A 213 22.04 -21.05 43.11
CA GLU A 213 21.53 -21.21 44.48
C GLU A 213 22.12 -22.47 45.13
N ALA A 214 22.23 -23.59 44.40
CA ALA A 214 22.93 -24.79 44.87
C ALA A 214 24.42 -24.53 45.16
N ALA A 215 25.11 -23.79 44.28
CA ALA A 215 26.52 -23.41 44.50
C ALA A 215 26.68 -22.46 45.71
N LEU A 216 25.75 -21.52 45.91
CA LEU A 216 25.74 -20.65 47.09
C LEU A 216 25.49 -21.42 48.39
N ILE A 217 24.60 -22.43 48.37
CA ILE A 217 24.38 -23.34 49.51
C ILE A 217 25.66 -24.13 49.80
N GLU A 218 26.33 -24.68 48.79
CA GLU A 218 27.58 -25.42 49.00
C GLU A 218 28.70 -24.52 49.57
N ILE A 219 28.84 -23.30 49.05
CA ILE A 219 29.81 -22.31 49.57
C ILE A 219 29.47 -21.94 51.03
N ALA A 220 28.18 -21.76 51.36
CA ALA A 220 27.75 -21.46 52.72
C ALA A 220 28.02 -22.62 53.69
N GLU A 221 27.78 -23.88 53.30
CA GLU A 221 28.12 -25.04 54.13
C GLU A 221 29.63 -25.22 54.29
N ARG A 222 30.42 -25.04 53.22
CA ARG A 222 31.89 -25.04 53.31
C ARG A 222 32.40 -23.93 54.25
N ALA A 223 31.79 -22.75 54.22
CA ALA A 223 32.11 -21.64 55.13
C ALA A 223 31.75 -21.94 56.58
N LYS A 224 30.56 -22.52 56.86
CA LYS A 224 30.17 -23.01 58.20
C LYS A 224 31.15 -24.06 58.73
N GLN A 225 31.52 -25.03 57.90
CA GLN A 225 32.48 -26.08 58.27
C GLN A 225 33.87 -25.50 58.59
N LEU A 226 34.35 -24.53 57.81
CA LEU A 226 35.62 -23.84 58.09
C LEU A 226 35.55 -23.01 59.37
N ALA A 227 34.45 -22.29 59.61
CA ALA A 227 34.23 -21.53 60.84
C ALA A 227 34.21 -22.44 62.08
N ALA A 228 33.47 -23.56 62.03
CA ALA A 228 33.42 -24.54 63.11
C ALA A 228 34.79 -25.19 63.39
N ARG A 229 35.59 -25.49 62.35
CA ARG A 229 36.98 -25.95 62.52
C ARG A 229 37.85 -24.90 63.18
N SER A 230 37.77 -23.63 62.74
CA SER A 230 38.55 -22.54 63.34
C SER A 230 38.13 -22.24 64.79
N GLU A 231 36.84 -22.34 65.12
CA GLU A 231 36.37 -22.25 66.51
C GLU A 231 36.88 -23.43 67.35
N HIS A 232 36.88 -24.65 66.81
CA HIS A 232 37.45 -25.82 67.49
C HIS A 232 38.97 -25.67 67.70
N GLU A 233 39.73 -25.29 66.67
CA GLU A 233 41.18 -25.05 66.74
C GLU A 233 41.52 -23.92 67.74
N THR A 234 40.76 -22.82 67.74
CA THR A 234 41.00 -21.72 68.68
C THR A 234 40.54 -22.01 70.10
N THR A 235 39.50 -22.83 70.31
CA THR A 235 39.14 -23.31 71.65
C THR A 235 40.17 -24.31 72.17
N GLU A 236 40.63 -25.27 71.37
CA GLU A 236 41.73 -26.16 71.74
C GLU A 236 43.02 -25.38 72.03
N ALA A 237 43.41 -24.41 71.20
CA ALA A 237 44.58 -23.58 71.44
C ALA A 237 44.47 -22.80 72.76
N ARG A 238 43.27 -22.26 73.09
CA ARG A 238 43.00 -21.63 74.40
C ARG A 238 43.10 -22.63 75.55
N HIS A 239 42.60 -23.86 75.41
CA HIS A 239 42.71 -24.89 76.44
C HIS A 239 44.17 -25.34 76.64
N ARG A 240 44.93 -25.57 75.56
CA ARG A 240 46.37 -25.88 75.62
C ARG A 240 47.17 -24.75 76.27
N ALA A 241 46.87 -23.49 75.91
CA ALA A 241 47.51 -22.32 76.50
C ALA A 241 47.19 -22.17 78.00
N LYS A 242 45.93 -22.41 78.42
CA LYS A 242 45.56 -22.46 79.85
C LYS A 242 46.32 -23.55 80.60
N ALA A 243 46.31 -24.78 80.09
CA ALA A 243 47.01 -25.91 80.73
C ALA A 243 48.53 -25.67 80.84
N LEU A 244 49.14 -24.99 79.85
CA LEU A 244 50.55 -24.58 79.92
C LEU A 244 50.79 -23.48 80.97
N LEU A 245 49.87 -22.51 81.11
CA LEU A 245 49.96 -21.48 82.15
C LEU A 245 49.74 -22.06 83.55
N GLU A 246 48.73 -22.91 83.73
CA GLU A 246 48.44 -23.63 84.98
C GLU A 246 49.62 -24.53 85.37
N LYS A 247 50.22 -25.24 84.41
CA LYS A 247 51.43 -26.02 84.64
C LYS A 247 52.62 -25.12 85.03
N ALA A 248 52.89 -24.05 84.30
CA ALA A 248 54.00 -23.14 84.60
C ALA A 248 53.81 -22.39 85.94
N GLN A 249 52.56 -22.17 86.35
CA GLN A 249 52.23 -21.67 87.69
C GLN A 249 52.52 -22.71 88.76
N ALA A 250 52.12 -23.98 88.56
CA ALA A 250 52.45 -25.07 89.48
C ALA A 250 53.96 -25.29 89.62
N GLU A 251 54.71 -25.31 88.51
CA GLU A 251 56.19 -25.39 88.52
C GLU A 251 56.82 -24.17 89.22
N ALA A 252 56.25 -22.97 89.06
CA ALA A 252 56.72 -21.77 89.75
C ALA A 252 56.41 -21.77 91.26
N ASP A 253 55.22 -22.21 91.67
CA ASP A 253 54.83 -22.35 93.08
C ASP A 253 55.63 -23.47 93.77
N GLU A 254 55.94 -24.56 93.06
CA GLU A 254 56.83 -25.64 93.50
C GLU A 254 58.26 -25.10 93.73
N ILE A 255 58.86 -24.44 92.74
CA ILE A 255 60.19 -23.81 92.88
C ILE A 255 60.21 -22.77 94.02
N VAL A 256 59.13 -22.00 94.19
CA VAL A 256 59.01 -21.03 95.29
C VAL A 256 58.84 -21.72 96.65
N SER A 257 58.18 -22.89 96.72
CA SER A 257 58.13 -23.71 97.93
C SER A 257 59.50 -24.32 98.25
N GLU A 258 60.14 -24.99 97.29
CA GLU A 258 61.48 -25.55 97.46
C GLU A 258 62.49 -24.48 97.89
N ALA A 259 62.42 -23.28 97.32
CA ALA A 259 63.26 -22.15 97.72
C ALA A 259 62.94 -21.63 99.13
N ARG A 260 61.68 -21.65 99.57
CA ARG A 260 61.29 -21.33 100.96
C ARG A 260 61.75 -22.42 101.93
N ASP A 261 61.65 -23.68 101.57
CA ASP A 261 62.06 -24.82 102.39
C ASP A 261 63.59 -24.92 102.46
N HIS A 262 64.29 -24.60 101.38
CA HIS A 262 65.74 -24.42 101.36
C HIS A 262 66.15 -23.22 102.22
N ALA A 263 65.51 -22.06 102.06
CA ALA A 263 65.79 -20.89 102.89
C ALA A 263 65.48 -21.13 104.38
N SER A 264 64.47 -21.95 104.70
CA SER A 264 64.13 -22.32 106.07
C SER A 264 65.13 -23.33 106.64
N ARG A 265 65.55 -24.33 105.86
CA ARG A 265 66.65 -25.24 106.23
C ARG A 265 67.97 -24.50 106.45
N VAL A 266 68.35 -23.59 105.54
CA VAL A 266 69.55 -22.74 105.69
C VAL A 266 69.45 -21.82 106.89
N ARG A 267 68.26 -21.31 107.24
CA ARG A 267 68.05 -20.56 108.49
C ARG A 267 68.20 -21.45 109.72
N GLU A 268 67.55 -22.61 109.77
CA GLU A 268 67.72 -23.55 110.88
C GLU A 268 69.17 -24.04 111.02
N GLU A 269 69.87 -24.26 109.91
CA GLU A 269 71.29 -24.62 109.89
C GLU A 269 72.16 -23.46 110.38
N SER A 270 71.91 -22.23 109.90
CA SER A 270 72.56 -21.01 110.39
C SER A 270 72.28 -20.74 111.87
N ASP A 271 71.06 -21.01 112.36
CA ASP A 271 70.65 -20.84 113.75
C ASP A 271 71.26 -21.93 114.66
N ARG A 272 71.42 -23.17 114.14
CA ARG A 272 72.17 -24.25 114.81
C ARG A 272 73.68 -23.96 114.82
N GLU A 273 74.25 -23.44 113.74
CA GLU A 273 75.64 -22.98 113.69
C GLU A 273 75.86 -21.77 114.60
N LEU A 274 74.91 -20.82 114.67
CA LEU A 274 74.95 -19.69 115.59
C LEU A 274 74.84 -20.17 117.03
N ALA A 275 73.95 -21.11 117.33
CA ALA A 275 73.83 -21.71 118.66
C ALA A 275 75.08 -22.51 119.04
N ALA A 276 75.68 -23.24 118.10
CA ALA A 276 76.94 -23.95 118.29
C ALA A 276 78.11 -22.98 118.50
N ALA A 277 78.19 -21.89 117.73
CA ALA A 277 79.19 -20.84 117.87
C ALA A 277 79.01 -20.03 119.16
N MET A 278 77.76 -19.82 119.62
CA MET A 278 77.46 -19.25 120.94
C MET A 278 77.83 -20.21 122.07
N ALA A 279 77.52 -21.50 121.95
CA ALA A 279 77.97 -22.52 122.91
C ALA A 279 79.50 -22.67 122.92
N GLN A 280 80.16 -22.52 121.77
CA GLN A 280 81.62 -22.50 121.64
C GLN A 280 82.20 -21.24 122.28
N ARG A 281 81.65 -20.05 122.00
CA ARG A 281 81.98 -18.78 122.68
C ARG A 281 81.78 -18.89 124.19
N ASP A 282 80.72 -19.54 124.64
CA ASP A 282 80.38 -19.63 126.07
C ASP A 282 81.23 -20.70 126.78
N SER A 283 81.61 -21.78 126.08
CA SER A 283 82.64 -22.70 126.58
C SER A 283 84.03 -22.07 126.61
N ILE A 284 84.40 -21.25 125.62
CA ILE A 284 85.63 -20.43 125.64
C ILE A 284 85.55 -19.39 126.76
N SER A 285 84.40 -18.77 127.01
CA SER A 285 84.20 -17.80 128.10
C SER A 285 84.26 -18.48 129.47
N ALA A 286 83.74 -19.71 129.60
CA ALA A 286 83.88 -20.54 130.79
C ALA A 286 85.35 -20.98 130.98
N GLN A 287 86.04 -21.38 129.91
CA GLN A 287 87.48 -21.72 129.94
C GLN A 287 88.33 -20.50 130.32
N LEU A 288 88.03 -19.31 129.80
CA LEU A 288 88.68 -18.04 130.17
C LEU A 288 88.31 -17.59 131.59
N THR A 289 87.14 -17.98 132.12
CA THR A 289 86.76 -17.73 133.52
C THR A 289 87.50 -18.68 134.47
N ASN A 290 87.60 -19.96 134.11
CA ASN A 290 88.35 -20.96 134.85
C ASN A 290 89.86 -20.68 134.80
N LEU A 291 90.38 -20.23 133.65
CA LEU A 291 91.74 -19.69 133.52
C LEU A 291 91.92 -18.39 134.32
N ARG A 292 90.91 -17.50 134.43
CA ARG A 292 90.98 -16.34 135.35
C ARG A 292 91.03 -16.75 136.83
N GLN A 293 90.45 -17.89 137.20
CA GLN A 293 90.57 -18.44 138.55
C GLN A 293 91.92 -19.15 138.77
N MET A 294 92.45 -19.90 137.79
CA MET A 294 93.79 -20.51 137.88
C MET A 294 94.93 -19.48 137.75
N LEU A 295 94.74 -18.38 137.02
CA LEU A 295 95.69 -17.26 136.95
C LEU A 295 95.56 -16.27 138.13
N ALA A 296 94.75 -16.60 139.13
CA ALA A 296 94.77 -15.91 140.43
C ALA A 296 95.84 -16.48 141.39
N SER A 297 96.55 -17.56 141.02
CA SER A 297 97.58 -18.22 141.87
C SER A 297 99.02 -18.09 141.37
N LEU A 298 99.30 -17.28 140.35
CA LEU A 298 100.67 -16.89 139.97
C LEU A 298 100.66 -15.44 139.44
N GLY A 299 101.65 -14.62 139.83
CA GLY A 299 101.46 -13.18 139.92
C GLY A 299 102.05 -12.29 138.82
N THR A 300 101.55 -11.04 138.85
CA THR A 300 102.26 -9.76 138.58
C THR A 300 102.77 -9.40 137.18
N GLY A 301 102.11 -8.40 136.56
CA GLY A 301 102.72 -7.38 135.69
C GLY A 301 102.80 -7.68 134.18
N ILE A 302 102.98 -6.71 133.26
CA ILE A 302 102.97 -5.22 133.31
C ILE A 302 102.33 -4.68 131.97
N VAL A 303 101.88 -3.41 131.95
CA VAL A 303 101.30 -2.60 130.84
C VAL A 303 102.35 -2.09 129.79
N PRO A 304 102.05 -1.31 128.71
CA PRO A 304 100.80 -0.68 128.19
C PRO A 304 100.57 -0.81 126.64
N GLU A 305 99.74 0.09 126.07
CA GLU A 305 99.87 0.76 124.74
C GLU A 305 99.09 0.21 123.50
N GLU A 306 98.79 1.01 122.46
CA GLU A 306 97.73 2.05 122.38
C GLU A 306 97.33 2.37 120.90
N THR A 307 96.02 2.38 120.55
CA THR A 307 95.41 2.94 119.29
C THR A 307 95.89 2.40 117.91
N PRO A 308 95.34 2.84 116.74
CA PRO A 308 93.95 3.19 116.37
C PRO A 308 93.43 2.38 115.14
N ALA A 309 92.24 2.73 114.63
CA ALA A 309 91.73 2.37 113.29
C ALA A 309 92.25 3.38 112.21
N PRO A 310 91.79 3.44 110.92
CA PRO A 310 90.81 2.61 110.18
C PRO A 310 91.26 2.29 108.71
N GLN A 311 90.30 2.00 107.80
CA GLN A 311 90.43 2.10 106.32
C GLN A 311 91.32 1.01 105.63
N GLN A 312 91.27 0.73 104.33
CA GLN A 312 90.41 1.14 103.18
C GLN A 312 90.56 0.11 102.04
N GLN A 313 89.60 0.02 101.11
CA GLN A 313 89.93 0.11 99.66
C GLN A 313 88.71 0.44 98.77
N ARG A 314 88.92 1.38 97.84
CA ARG A 314 88.06 1.70 96.68
C ARG A 314 88.90 1.49 95.41
N GLY A 315 88.23 1.40 94.24
CA GLY A 315 88.86 1.28 92.92
C GLY A 315 88.09 0.28 92.06
N SER A 316 87.25 0.61 91.05
CA SER A 316 86.98 1.83 90.27
C SER A 316 88.09 2.30 89.31
N GLY A 317 87.99 1.92 88.03
CA GLY A 317 88.77 2.50 86.92
C GLY A 317 88.79 1.67 85.62
N ALA A 318 88.34 2.24 84.50
CA ALA A 318 88.58 1.75 83.13
C ALA A 318 89.96 2.28 82.60
N PRO A 319 90.54 1.82 81.46
CA PRO A 319 90.06 2.02 80.06
C PRO A 319 90.33 0.77 79.14
N GLY A 320 90.23 0.74 77.80
CA GLY A 320 89.62 1.63 76.80
C GLY A 320 90.26 1.61 75.38
N GLY A 321 89.62 0.95 74.39
CA GLY A 321 89.79 1.15 72.93
C GLY A 321 91.05 0.56 72.23
N PRO A 322 91.26 0.77 70.89
CA PRO A 322 90.36 1.41 69.90
C PRO A 322 90.29 0.73 68.48
N ALA A 323 89.59 1.38 67.52
CA ALA A 323 89.59 1.21 66.03
C ALA A 323 88.95 -0.06 65.41
N GLN A 324 88.35 -0.09 64.20
CA GLN A 324 87.73 0.88 63.23
C GLN A 324 86.86 0.04 62.22
N GLY A 325 86.04 0.54 61.28
CA GLY A 325 85.64 1.87 60.77
C GLY A 325 84.16 1.88 60.30
N GLN A 326 83.52 2.94 59.78
CA GLN A 326 83.66 3.70 58.49
C GLN A 326 83.13 2.96 57.24
N GLN A 327 82.28 3.51 56.35
CA GLN A 327 81.55 4.81 56.27
C GLN A 327 80.39 4.66 55.21
N ALA A 328 79.38 5.53 54.97
CA ALA A 328 78.98 6.85 55.50
C ALA A 328 77.43 7.10 55.51
N ARG A 329 76.89 8.01 54.67
CA ARG A 329 75.51 8.61 54.62
C ARG A 329 75.19 9.10 53.17
N GLN A 330 74.15 9.85 52.72
CA GLN A 330 73.19 10.84 53.28
C GLN A 330 71.80 10.87 52.52
N ALA A 331 70.99 11.93 52.68
CA ALA A 331 69.72 12.29 51.97
C ALA A 331 69.90 13.66 51.21
N PRO A 332 68.91 14.51 50.78
CA PRO A 332 67.45 14.58 51.03
C PRO A 332 66.48 15.09 49.90
N GLN A 333 65.17 15.13 50.20
CA GLN A 333 64.06 16.05 49.76
C GLN A 333 63.79 16.47 48.29
N GLY A 334 62.53 16.24 47.83
CA GLY A 334 61.61 17.31 47.38
C GLY A 334 61.23 17.44 45.89
N GLY A 335 59.92 17.44 45.54
CA GLY A 335 59.41 17.92 44.24
C GLY A 335 58.05 17.36 43.71
N ARG A 336 57.23 18.23 43.11
CA ARG A 336 55.99 18.01 42.31
C ARG A 336 55.91 19.15 41.26
N PRO A 337 55.03 19.14 40.22
CA PRO A 337 54.17 18.09 39.64
C PRO A 337 54.39 17.90 38.11
N GLY A 338 53.59 17.06 37.42
CA GLY A 338 53.52 17.01 35.95
C GLY A 338 52.65 15.87 35.41
N ALA A 339 51.85 16.11 34.37
CA ALA A 339 50.81 15.17 33.90
C ALA A 339 51.14 14.44 32.59
N ALA A 340 50.68 13.19 32.45
CA ALA A 340 50.22 12.59 31.19
C ALA A 340 49.32 11.35 31.45
N GLN A 341 48.36 11.12 30.55
CA GLN A 341 47.52 9.91 30.40
C GLN A 341 48.17 8.99 29.32
N PRO A 342 47.63 7.82 28.88
CA PRO A 342 46.36 7.10 29.21
C PRO A 342 46.61 5.61 29.59
N ALA A 343 45.63 4.70 29.72
CA ALA A 343 44.25 4.72 30.24
C ALA A 343 43.83 3.26 30.54
N SER A 344 42.80 3.06 31.36
CA SER A 344 42.19 1.75 31.65
C SER A 344 40.81 1.59 30.98
N GLY A 345 40.38 0.35 30.74
CA GLY A 345 39.05 0.02 30.23
C GLY A 345 38.72 -1.47 30.38
N GLN A 346 37.51 -1.78 30.85
CA GLN A 346 37.02 -3.15 31.07
C GLN A 346 35.97 -3.56 30.02
N GLU A 347 35.46 -4.78 30.16
CA GLU A 347 34.36 -5.37 29.38
C GLU A 347 33.04 -4.56 29.49
N GLY A 348 32.10 -4.76 28.54
CA GLY A 348 30.69 -4.42 28.82
C GLY A 348 29.75 -4.14 27.63
N ALA A 349 29.07 -5.19 27.16
CA ALA A 349 27.72 -5.17 26.56
C ALA A 349 27.42 -4.36 25.27
N ARG A 350 26.25 -4.65 24.67
CA ARG A 350 25.64 -3.99 23.51
C ARG A 350 24.40 -3.20 23.93
N PRO A 351 23.98 -2.20 23.13
CA PRO A 351 22.60 -2.23 22.63
C PRO A 351 22.51 -2.04 21.09
N GLN A 352 21.29 -2.12 20.54
CA GLN A 352 20.99 -1.91 19.13
C GLN A 352 20.58 -0.46 18.85
N GLY A 353 20.75 0.04 17.61
CA GLY A 353 20.24 1.36 17.19
C GLY A 353 20.42 1.68 15.70
N SER A 354 19.34 1.52 14.93
CA SER A 354 18.96 2.24 13.68
C SER A 354 20.03 2.83 12.72
N GLY A 355 19.95 2.47 11.43
CA GLY A 355 20.42 3.34 10.34
C GLY A 355 20.97 2.64 9.08
N GLN A 356 20.12 2.31 8.12
CA GLN A 356 20.56 2.03 6.74
C GLN A 356 20.71 3.32 5.94
N PRO A 357 21.64 3.35 4.97
CA PRO A 357 21.26 3.78 3.62
C PRO A 357 21.77 2.86 2.49
N GLY A 358 20.84 2.44 1.63
CA GLY A 358 20.97 2.10 0.20
C GLY A 358 22.23 1.41 -0.39
N PRO A 359 22.12 0.17 -0.91
CA PRO A 359 22.97 -0.30 -2.00
C PRO A 359 22.54 0.28 -3.36
N GLY A 360 23.44 0.22 -4.36
CA GLY A 360 23.28 0.85 -5.67
C GLY A 360 22.50 0.07 -6.74
N GLN A 361 22.55 0.60 -7.96
CA GLN A 361 21.74 0.19 -9.12
C GLN A 361 22.40 -0.95 -9.94
N GLN A 362 21.60 -1.91 -10.40
CA GLN A 362 21.84 -2.73 -11.61
C GLN A 362 20.44 -3.14 -12.14
N ALA A 363 19.94 -2.53 -13.21
CA ALA A 363 20.32 -2.72 -14.62
C ALA A 363 19.65 -3.96 -15.25
N SER A 364 18.43 -3.77 -15.75
CA SER A 364 17.65 -4.76 -16.49
C SER A 364 18.22 -5.02 -17.90
N GLY A 365 18.44 -6.28 -18.25
CA GLY A 365 18.83 -6.65 -19.61
C GLY A 365 17.64 -6.65 -20.59
N GLN A 366 17.72 -5.86 -21.66
CA GLN A 366 16.93 -6.07 -22.88
C GLN A 366 17.89 -6.33 -24.06
N GLN A 367 17.58 -7.34 -24.87
CA GLN A 367 18.39 -7.72 -26.01
C GLN A 367 18.00 -6.90 -27.24
N GLY A 368 18.96 -6.17 -27.80
CA GLY A 368 18.77 -5.44 -29.05
C GLY A 368 19.19 -6.27 -30.26
N SER A 369 18.26 -6.57 -31.17
CA SER A 369 18.57 -7.10 -32.50
C SER A 369 18.93 -5.96 -33.45
N GLY A 370 20.19 -5.87 -33.86
CA GLY A 370 20.65 -4.88 -34.84
C GLY A 370 20.65 -5.42 -36.27
N GLN A 371 20.10 -4.66 -37.21
CA GLN A 371 20.43 -4.76 -38.63
C GLN A 371 20.44 -3.36 -39.26
N GLN A 372 21.25 -3.19 -40.31
CA GLN A 372 21.59 -1.88 -40.88
C GLN A 372 21.07 -1.73 -42.31
N GLY A 373 20.84 -0.47 -42.69
CA GLY A 373 20.61 -0.02 -44.07
C GLY A 373 19.16 0.38 -44.36
N SER A 374 18.88 1.32 -45.25
CA SER A 374 19.76 2.32 -45.90
C SER A 374 18.93 3.22 -46.83
N GLY A 375 19.21 4.53 -46.86
CA GLY A 375 18.96 5.35 -48.04
C GLY A 375 17.83 6.39 -47.98
N GLN A 376 18.20 7.61 -48.40
CA GLN A 376 17.46 8.57 -49.24
C GLN A 376 16.10 9.11 -48.71
N GLN A 377 15.94 10.40 -48.36
CA GLN A 377 16.18 11.70 -49.05
C GLN A 377 14.85 12.31 -49.55
N GLY A 378 14.75 13.65 -49.55
CA GLY A 378 13.62 14.41 -50.12
C GLY A 378 12.59 14.90 -49.10
N SER A 379 12.87 15.92 -48.29
CA SER A 379 12.71 17.36 -48.62
C SER A 379 11.27 17.82 -48.91
N THR A 380 10.65 18.47 -47.93
CA THR A 380 9.47 19.32 -48.11
C THR A 380 9.76 20.55 -48.98
N PRO A 381 8.77 21.02 -49.77
CA PRO A 381 8.65 22.45 -50.08
C PRO A 381 7.34 23.04 -49.53
N GLN A 382 7.44 24.24 -48.93
CA GLN A 382 6.29 25.05 -48.51
C GLN A 382 6.09 26.21 -49.49
N GLY A 383 4.88 26.33 -50.04
CA GLY A 383 4.35 27.57 -50.62
C GLY A 383 4.65 27.86 -52.09
N SER A 384 3.59 28.16 -52.85
CA SER A 384 3.51 29.34 -53.73
C SER A 384 2.09 29.55 -54.28
N ARG A 385 1.68 30.81 -54.43
CA ARG A 385 0.43 31.24 -55.07
C ARG A 385 0.62 31.42 -56.59
N PRO A 386 -0.41 31.17 -57.40
CA PRO A 386 -0.70 31.97 -58.60
C PRO A 386 -1.60 33.17 -58.29
N GLN A 387 -1.68 34.14 -59.21
CA GLN A 387 -2.40 35.41 -58.99
C GLN A 387 -3.64 35.59 -59.90
N ARG A 388 -4.70 36.11 -59.28
CA ARG A 388 -5.64 37.15 -59.76
C ARG A 388 -6.00 37.19 -61.26
N ALA A 389 -7.21 36.73 -61.57
CA ALA A 389 -8.19 37.47 -62.37
C ALA A 389 -9.60 37.25 -61.77
N GLY A 390 -10.55 38.19 -61.84
CA GLY A 390 -10.42 39.56 -62.36
C GLY A 390 -11.71 40.14 -62.96
N GLN A 391 -12.87 40.04 -62.31
CA GLN A 391 -14.09 40.72 -62.74
C GLN A 391 -15.02 41.04 -61.56
N ASP A 392 -15.53 42.28 -61.54
CA ASP A 392 -16.43 42.80 -60.52
C ASP A 392 -17.91 42.64 -60.92
N GLY A 393 -18.81 42.57 -59.93
CA GLY A 393 -20.25 42.39 -60.13
C GLY A 393 -21.03 42.54 -58.82
N GLY A 394 -21.09 43.75 -58.27
CA GLY A 394 -21.74 44.02 -56.98
C GLY A 394 -23.28 44.00 -57.03
N GLY A 395 -23.92 43.51 -55.96
CA GLY A 395 -25.38 43.38 -55.86
C GLY A 395 -25.89 43.17 -54.44
N ALA A 396 -25.96 44.26 -53.67
CA ALA A 396 -26.64 44.48 -52.38
C ALA A 396 -27.23 43.28 -51.58
N GLN A 397 -26.76 43.14 -50.32
CA GLN A 397 -27.52 42.49 -49.24
C GLN A 397 -27.84 43.52 -48.13
N PRO A 398 -29.11 43.75 -47.76
CA PRO A 398 -29.47 44.46 -46.54
C PRO A 398 -29.40 43.55 -45.31
N ALA A 399 -29.26 44.14 -44.13
CA ALA A 399 -28.98 43.42 -42.89
C ALA A 399 -30.23 42.99 -42.09
N GLY A 400 -30.05 41.99 -41.22
CA GLY A 400 -30.63 41.99 -39.88
C GLY A 400 -32.05 41.44 -39.71
N GLN A 401 -32.14 40.26 -39.10
CA GLN A 401 -33.12 40.01 -38.05
C GLN A 401 -32.60 38.95 -37.07
N GLN A 402 -32.67 39.27 -35.78
CA GLN A 402 -32.23 38.40 -34.69
C GLN A 402 -33.35 37.45 -34.30
N ARG A 403 -33.02 36.19 -33.97
CA ARG A 403 -33.97 35.27 -33.33
C ARG A 403 -34.05 35.58 -31.83
N PRO A 404 -35.23 35.84 -31.25
CA PRO A 404 -35.38 35.81 -29.80
C PRO A 404 -35.31 34.36 -29.29
N GLY A 405 -34.70 34.15 -28.12
CA GLY A 405 -34.78 32.89 -27.39
C GLY A 405 -36.04 32.82 -26.50
N PRO A 406 -36.52 31.62 -26.13
CA PRO A 406 -37.63 31.48 -25.20
C PRO A 406 -37.22 31.86 -23.78
N ALA A 407 -37.99 32.74 -23.14
CA ALA A 407 -37.85 33.09 -21.73
C ALA A 407 -38.70 32.18 -20.83
N ALA A 408 -38.41 32.16 -19.53
CA ALA A 408 -39.13 31.37 -18.53
C ALA A 408 -39.99 32.24 -17.61
N ALA A 409 -41.19 31.74 -17.30
CA ALA A 409 -42.04 32.06 -16.15
C ALA A 409 -42.88 30.77 -15.91
N GLU A 410 -42.95 30.18 -14.72
CA GLU A 410 -43.51 30.67 -13.45
C GLU A 410 -45.02 30.96 -13.51
N GLU A 411 -45.83 29.95 -13.18
CA GLU A 411 -47.12 30.12 -12.51
C GLU A 411 -47.19 29.23 -11.26
N LYS A 412 -47.80 29.75 -10.20
CA LYS A 412 -48.19 29.01 -8.98
C LYS A 412 -49.72 28.93 -8.92
N PRO A 413 -50.25 27.92 -8.23
CA PRO A 413 -51.35 28.17 -7.30
C PRO A 413 -50.99 27.78 -5.86
N ALA A 414 -51.57 28.50 -4.89
CA ALA A 414 -51.49 28.16 -3.47
C ALA A 414 -52.65 27.22 -3.07
N GLY A 415 -52.42 26.35 -2.07
CA GLY A 415 -53.33 25.24 -1.74
C GLY A 415 -54.10 25.36 -0.41
N LYS A 416 -55.01 24.39 -0.25
CA LYS A 416 -55.67 23.87 0.97
C LYS A 416 -55.94 22.37 0.70
N GLY A 417 -56.06 21.44 1.65
CA GLY A 417 -56.02 21.52 3.11
C GLY A 417 -57.06 20.54 3.72
N GLY A 418 -56.60 19.42 4.29
CA GLY A 418 -57.43 18.29 4.80
C GLY A 418 -56.73 16.96 4.50
N GLN A 419 -56.34 16.15 5.49
CA GLN A 419 -57.15 15.11 6.17
C GLN A 419 -57.53 13.98 5.20
N GLN A 420 -56.86 12.81 5.26
CA GLN A 420 -57.04 11.72 6.24
C GLN A 420 -58.44 11.12 6.25
N GLU A 421 -58.61 9.96 5.61
CA GLU A 421 -59.48 8.88 6.12
C GLU A 421 -59.12 7.52 5.51
N GLN A 422 -59.42 6.44 6.24
CA GLN A 422 -59.37 5.04 5.78
C GLN A 422 -60.79 4.47 5.80
N PRO A 423 -61.07 3.44 4.97
CA PRO A 423 -61.68 2.21 5.51
C PRO A 423 -60.70 1.03 5.34
N GLN A 424 -60.44 0.18 6.35
CA GLN A 424 -61.36 -0.83 6.89
C GLN A 424 -62.00 -1.68 5.77
N GLN A 425 -61.46 -2.88 5.50
CA GLN A 425 -61.86 -4.14 6.15
C GLN A 425 -63.34 -4.48 5.95
N GLY A 426 -63.62 -5.32 4.94
CA GLY A 426 -64.88 -6.06 4.80
C GLY A 426 -64.63 -7.56 4.93
N GLU A 427 -65.38 -8.24 5.81
CA GLU A 427 -65.23 -9.68 6.02
C GLU A 427 -65.81 -10.53 4.85
N GLY A 428 -65.16 -11.66 4.55
CA GLY A 428 -65.59 -12.59 3.48
C GLY A 428 -65.46 -14.07 3.87
N LYS A 429 -66.25 -14.53 4.85
CA LYS A 429 -66.22 -15.93 5.33
C LYS A 429 -67.04 -16.89 4.44
N ALA A 430 -66.38 -17.74 3.66
CA ALA A 430 -66.95 -18.98 3.11
C ALA A 430 -65.84 -20.06 2.97
N ARG A 431 -65.63 -20.93 3.96
CA ARG A 431 -66.26 -22.26 4.09
C ARG A 431 -66.17 -23.18 2.85
N GLN A 432 -64.96 -23.69 2.61
CA GLN A 432 -64.66 -25.13 2.65
C GLN A 432 -65.77 -26.13 2.25
N THR A 433 -65.81 -26.48 0.96
CA THR A 433 -66.07 -27.85 0.44
C THR A 433 -65.26 -28.02 -0.86
N GLY A 434 -64.60 -29.14 -1.18
CA GLY A 434 -64.53 -30.42 -0.49
C GLY A 434 -65.05 -31.60 -1.34
N SER A 435 -64.39 -31.93 -2.46
CA SER A 435 -64.51 -33.26 -3.09
C SER A 435 -63.35 -33.57 -4.06
N LYS A 436 -63.22 -34.84 -4.46
CA LYS A 436 -62.24 -35.37 -5.42
C LYS A 436 -62.96 -35.95 -6.64
N ALA A 437 -62.45 -35.67 -7.84
CA ALA A 437 -62.55 -36.52 -9.04
C ALA A 437 -61.40 -36.10 -9.97
N SER A 438 -60.42 -36.94 -10.30
CA SER A 438 -60.49 -38.17 -11.10
C SER A 438 -60.61 -37.91 -12.59
N ALA A 439 -59.55 -38.30 -13.29
CA ALA A 439 -59.29 -38.34 -14.72
C ALA A 439 -60.49 -38.53 -15.66
N ASN A 440 -60.34 -38.00 -16.88
CA ASN A 440 -60.32 -38.90 -18.02
C ASN A 440 -59.30 -38.46 -19.09
N GLN A 441 -58.67 -39.42 -19.75
CA GLN A 441 -57.94 -39.23 -21.02
C GLN A 441 -58.74 -39.88 -22.13
N ARG A 442 -58.82 -39.24 -23.30
CA ARG A 442 -58.98 -39.89 -24.61
C ARG A 442 -58.73 -38.88 -25.73
#